data_AF-A0A848UZ17-F1
#
_entry.id   AF-A0A848UZ17-F1
#
_cell.length_a   1.000
_cell.length_b   1.000
_cell.length_c   1.000
_cell.angle_alpha   90.00
_cell.angle_beta   90.00
_cell.angle_gamma   90.00
#
_symmetry.space_group_name_H-M   'P 1'
#
loop_
_entity.id
_entity.type
_entity.pdbx_description
1 polymer ?
#
loop_
_entity_poly.entity_id
_entity_poly.type
_entity_poly.pdbx_seq_one_letter_code
_entity_poly.pdbx_strand_id
1 'polypeptide(L)'
;IWIILLPQFDSLKDSSRRMADFSNQHAASESLVVLANKKGSPPSLPFYFKQHFKTVIEEQNIDSLQAIFNREQPAIFVLNNEQLETLRKRIPSIQSHPFSSHFMDRKGVASYELVISP
;
A
#
# COMPACT_ATOMS: atom_id res chain seq x y z
N ILE A 1 13.81 -38.72 10.22
CA ILE A 1 13.63 -37.26 10.44
C ILE A 1 12.61 -36.80 9.40
N TRP A 2 11.39 -36.44 9.83
CA TRP A 2 10.36 -35.91 8.94
C TRP A 2 10.56 -34.40 8.85
N ILE A 3 11.22 -33.93 7.80
CA ILE A 3 11.38 -32.50 7.53
C ILE A 3 10.08 -32.01 6.91
N ILE A 4 9.25 -31.32 7.69
CA ILE A 4 8.10 -30.59 7.18
C ILE A 4 8.66 -29.36 6.45
N LEU A 5 8.68 -29.40 5.12
CA LEU A 5 8.93 -28.24 4.28
C LEU A 5 7.68 -27.35 4.32
N LEU A 6 7.65 -26.40 5.27
CA LEU A 6 6.69 -25.30 5.23
C LEU A 6 6.91 -24.52 3.92
N PRO A 7 5.91 -24.40 3.04
CA PRO A 7 6.08 -23.69 1.79
C PRO A 7 6.19 -22.18 2.10
N GLN A 8 7.40 -21.63 2.01
CA GLN A 8 7.63 -20.17 2.09
C GLN A 8 6.98 -19.38 0.93
N PHE A 9 6.28 -20.05 0.02
CA PHE A 9 5.64 -19.47 -1.16
C PHE A 9 4.28 -18.78 -0.90
N ASP A 10 3.65 -19.00 0.25
CA ASP A 10 2.30 -18.46 0.51
C ASP A 10 2.31 -16.94 0.77
N SER A 11 3.47 -16.39 1.13
CA SER A 11 3.64 -14.98 1.47
C SER A 11 3.48 -14.01 0.29
N LEU A 12 3.74 -14.45 -0.94
CA LEU A 12 3.64 -13.61 -2.14
C LEU A 12 2.20 -13.44 -2.65
N LYS A 13 1.28 -14.34 -2.28
CA LYS A 13 -0.12 -14.31 -2.71
C LYS A 13 -0.94 -13.22 -2.05
N ASP A 14 -0.64 -12.87 -0.80
CA ASP A 14 -1.47 -11.93 -0.02
C ASP A 14 -0.72 -10.63 0.33
N SER A 15 -0.25 -9.93 -0.71
CA SER A 15 0.35 -8.61 -0.56
C SER A 15 -0.60 -7.59 0.06
N SER A 16 -1.91 -7.76 -0.15
CA SER A 16 -2.94 -6.85 0.38
C SER A 16 -3.01 -6.93 1.90
N ARG A 17 -3.11 -8.14 2.45
CA ARG A 17 -3.09 -8.34 3.89
C ARG A 17 -1.78 -7.87 4.51
N ARG A 18 -0.63 -8.22 3.91
CA ARG A 18 0.69 -7.79 4.42
C ARG A 18 0.84 -6.27 4.47
N MET A 19 0.34 -5.55 3.45
CA MET A 19 0.34 -4.08 3.46
C MET A 19 -0.52 -3.54 4.60
N ALA A 20 -1.73 -4.07 4.78
CA ALA A 20 -2.64 -3.62 5.85
C ALA A 20 -2.04 -3.91 7.25
N ASP A 21 -1.49 -5.11 7.47
CA ASP A 21 -0.82 -5.49 8.72
C ASP A 21 0.39 -4.59 9.01
N PHE A 22 1.23 -4.35 7.99
CA PHE A 22 2.39 -3.48 8.11
C PHE A 22 1.98 -2.05 8.46
N SER A 23 0.97 -1.51 7.78
CA SER A 23 0.43 -0.19 8.09
C SER A 23 -0.12 -0.12 9.50
N ASN A 24 -0.84 -1.13 9.96
CA ASN A 24 -1.38 -1.17 11.32
C ASN A 24 -0.30 -1.18 12.41
N GLN A 25 0.91 -1.66 12.10
CA GLN A 25 2.05 -1.67 13.03
C GLN A 25 2.84 -0.35 13.05
N HIS A 26 2.76 0.47 12.00
CA HIS A 26 3.64 1.63 11.79
C HIS A 26 2.89 2.97 11.65
N ALA A 27 1.57 2.94 11.49
CA ALA A 27 0.73 4.11 11.37
C ALA A 27 -0.30 4.17 12.51
N ALA A 28 -0.82 5.36 12.76
CA ALA A 28 -1.85 5.56 13.76
C ALA A 28 -3.19 4.96 13.31
N SER A 29 -4.00 4.46 14.23
CA SER A 29 -5.29 3.80 13.90
C SER A 29 -6.30 4.72 13.20
N GLU A 30 -6.17 6.02 13.44
CA GLU A 30 -6.96 7.11 12.86
C GLU A 30 -6.44 7.59 11.51
N SER A 31 -5.34 7.00 11.02
CA SER A 31 -4.75 7.37 9.73
C SER A 31 -5.75 7.20 8.59
N LEU A 32 -5.76 8.16 7.67
CA LEU A 32 -6.51 8.08 6.42
C LEU A 32 -5.77 7.15 5.45
N VAL A 33 -6.43 6.09 4.98
CA VAL A 33 -5.86 5.24 3.92
C VAL A 33 -6.32 5.76 2.56
N VAL A 34 -5.35 6.09 1.71
CA VAL A 34 -5.56 6.57 0.34
C VAL A 34 -5.02 5.54 -0.65
N LEU A 35 -5.94 4.91 -1.37
CA LEU A 35 -5.65 3.92 -2.39
C LEU A 35 -5.54 4.62 -3.75
N ALA A 36 -4.32 4.89 -4.19
CA ALA A 36 -4.07 5.63 -5.43
C ALA A 36 -3.75 4.75 -6.63
N ASN A 37 -3.41 3.48 -6.41
CA ASN A 37 -3.00 2.61 -7.49
C ASN A 37 -4.17 2.27 -8.45
N LYS A 38 -4.18 2.88 -9.62
CA LYS A 38 -5.16 2.63 -10.70
C LYS A 38 -4.98 1.27 -11.38
N LYS A 39 -3.75 0.74 -11.44
CA LYS A 39 -3.40 -0.46 -12.20
C LYS A 39 -3.06 -1.59 -11.25
N GLY A 40 -4.01 -2.50 -11.09
CA GLY A 40 -3.80 -3.71 -10.30
C GLY A 40 -4.10 -3.56 -8.82
N SER A 41 -4.87 -2.56 -8.38
CA SER A 41 -5.44 -2.58 -7.03
C SER A 41 -6.22 -3.88 -6.83
N PRO A 42 -5.76 -4.79 -5.95
CA PRO A 42 -6.50 -6.00 -5.68
C PRO A 42 -7.85 -5.62 -5.08
N PRO A 43 -8.97 -6.21 -5.50
CA PRO A 43 -10.28 -5.92 -4.91
C PRO A 43 -10.33 -6.24 -3.41
N SER A 44 -9.40 -7.07 -2.92
CA SER A 44 -9.20 -7.38 -1.50
C SER A 44 -8.49 -6.29 -0.71
N LEU A 45 -7.82 -5.34 -1.36
CA LEU A 45 -6.99 -4.34 -0.68
C LEU A 45 -7.83 -3.39 0.20
N PRO A 46 -8.93 -2.77 -0.28
CA PRO A 46 -9.79 -1.99 0.59
C PRO A 46 -10.38 -2.81 1.74
N PHE A 47 -10.66 -4.11 1.52
CA PHE A 47 -11.23 -4.98 2.55
C PHE A 47 -10.27 -5.15 3.73
N TYR A 48 -8.99 -5.45 3.48
CA TYR A 48 -8.02 -5.62 4.56
C TYR A 48 -7.71 -4.31 5.30
N PHE A 49 -7.58 -3.19 4.58
CA PHE A 49 -7.37 -1.90 5.25
C PHE A 49 -8.57 -1.50 6.13
N LYS A 50 -9.81 -1.79 5.72
CA LYS A 50 -11.01 -1.51 6.54
C LYS A 50 -11.10 -2.32 7.83
N GLN A 51 -10.29 -3.38 7.99
CA GLN A 51 -10.22 -4.12 9.25
C GLN A 51 -9.45 -3.37 10.34
N HIS A 52 -8.55 -2.47 9.95
CA HIS A 52 -7.66 -1.73 10.86
C HIS A 52 -7.93 -0.23 10.88
N PHE A 53 -8.39 0.33 9.76
CA PHE A 53 -8.55 1.76 9.58
C PHE A 53 -10.01 2.11 9.27
N LYS A 54 -10.49 3.16 9.94
CA LYS A 54 -11.89 3.60 9.80
C LYS A 54 -12.18 4.23 8.43
N THR A 55 -11.19 4.92 7.85
CA THR A 55 -11.36 5.70 6.64
C THR A 55 -10.42 5.20 5.55
N VAL A 56 -11.01 4.63 4.50
CA VAL A 56 -10.30 4.17 3.30
C VAL A 56 -10.97 4.81 2.09
N ILE A 57 -10.20 5.59 1.33
CA ILE A 57 -10.67 6.28 0.12
C ILE A 57 -9.82 5.88 -1.09
N GLU A 58 -10.39 6.06 -2.28
CA GLU A 58 -9.66 5.94 -3.53
C GLU A 58 -9.47 7.34 -4.12
N GLU A 59 -8.22 7.76 -4.34
CA GLU A 59 -7.88 9.04 -4.95
C GLU A 59 -6.62 8.84 -5.81
N GLN A 60 -6.69 9.25 -7.07
CA GLN A 60 -5.64 9.01 -8.07
C GLN A 60 -5.00 10.30 -8.56
N ASN A 61 -5.64 11.45 -8.33
CA ASN A 61 -5.14 12.76 -8.75
C ASN A 61 -3.93 13.14 -7.90
N ILE A 62 -2.80 13.41 -8.57
CA ILE A 62 -1.54 13.70 -7.88
C ILE A 62 -1.58 14.98 -7.04
N ASP A 63 -2.34 15.99 -7.46
CA ASP A 63 -2.50 17.24 -6.73
C ASP A 63 -3.32 17.01 -5.45
N SER A 64 -4.38 16.20 -5.51
CA SER A 64 -5.12 15.73 -4.34
C SER A 64 -4.23 14.93 -3.38
N LEU A 65 -3.40 14.00 -3.90
CA LEU A 65 -2.49 13.20 -3.08
C LEU A 65 -1.48 14.07 -2.33
N GLN A 66 -0.89 15.06 -3.02
CA GLN A 66 -0.01 16.03 -2.38
C GLN A 66 -0.75 16.87 -1.33
N ALA A 67 -1.96 17.32 -1.65
CA ALA A 67 -2.77 18.11 -0.72
C ALA A 67 -3.11 17.30 0.54
N ILE A 68 -3.37 15.99 0.44
CA ILE A 68 -3.59 15.11 1.59
C ILE A 68 -2.29 14.91 2.38
N PHE A 69 -1.17 14.68 1.70
CA PHE A 69 0.13 14.48 2.37
C PHE A 69 0.56 15.68 3.21
N ASN A 70 0.22 16.89 2.77
CA ASN A 70 0.56 18.12 3.48
C ASN A 70 -0.42 18.49 4.61
N ARG A 71 -1.46 17.68 4.86
CA ARG A 71 -2.37 17.90 6.00
C ARG A 71 -1.72 17.41 7.29
N GLU A 72 -2.15 17.95 8.41
CA GLU A 72 -1.76 17.47 9.76
C GLU A 72 -2.44 16.14 10.13
N GLN A 73 -3.17 15.51 9.21
CA GLN A 73 -3.80 14.22 9.45
C GLN A 73 -2.87 13.09 8.99
N PRO A 74 -2.51 12.14 9.86
CA PRO A 74 -1.72 10.97 9.49
C PRO A 74 -2.38 10.24 8.32
N ALA A 75 -1.60 9.85 7.32
CA ALA A 75 -2.14 9.23 6.11
C ALA A 75 -1.24 8.11 5.58
N ILE A 76 -1.87 7.06 5.06
CA ILE A 76 -1.22 5.93 4.41
C ILE A 76 -1.57 5.98 2.93
N PHE A 77 -0.57 6.04 2.07
CA PHE A 77 -0.76 6.04 0.63
C PHE A 77 -0.31 4.73 0.03
N VAL A 78 -1.18 4.08 -0.75
CA VAL A 78 -0.83 2.92 -1.57
C VAL A 78 -0.72 3.38 -3.01
N LEU A 79 0.51 3.58 -3.45
CA LEU A 79 0.87 4.13 -4.76
C LEU A 79 1.40 3.03 -5.68
N ASN A 80 1.49 3.32 -6.98
CA ASN A 80 2.42 2.63 -7.86
C ASN A 80 3.73 3.43 -8.00
N ASN A 81 4.75 2.83 -8.63
CA ASN A 81 6.07 3.45 -8.80
C ASN A 81 5.99 4.79 -9.55
N GLU A 82 5.19 4.89 -10.62
CA GLU A 82 5.01 6.14 -11.39
C GLU A 82 4.47 7.29 -10.52
N GLN A 83 3.48 7.00 -9.66
CA GLN A 83 2.91 7.95 -8.72
C GLN A 83 3.91 8.35 -7.63
N LEU A 84 4.65 7.38 -7.07
CA LEU A 84 5.68 7.67 -6.08
C LEU A 84 6.75 8.60 -6.65
N GLU A 85 7.27 8.31 -7.84
CA GLU A 85 8.31 9.14 -8.46
C GLU A 85 7.80 10.54 -8.79
N THR A 86 6.53 10.67 -9.19
CA THR A 86 5.91 11.99 -9.40
C THR A 86 5.75 12.76 -8.08
N LEU A 87 5.34 12.07 -7.02
CA LEU A 87 5.15 12.69 -5.70
C LEU A 87 6.50 13.06 -5.07
N ARG A 88 7.54 12.23 -5.24
CA ARG A 88 8.90 12.45 -4.76
C ARG A 88 9.57 13.67 -5.39
N LYS A 89 9.25 13.99 -6.66
CA LYS A 89 9.68 15.26 -7.29
C LYS A 89 9.13 16.50 -6.58
N ARG A 90 7.95 16.38 -5.95
CA ARG A 90 7.28 17.47 -5.22
C ARG A 90 7.62 17.46 -3.72
N ILE A 91 7.84 16.27 -3.17
CA ILE A 91 8.15 16.03 -1.75
C ILE A 91 9.39 15.12 -1.71
N PRO A 92 10.61 15.69 -1.77
CA PRO A 92 11.85 14.91 -1.84
C PRO A 92 12.10 14.01 -0.63
N SER A 93 11.53 14.35 0.52
CA SER A 93 11.66 13.60 1.78
C SER A 93 10.75 12.38 1.90
N ILE A 94 9.94 12.07 0.87
CA ILE A 94 8.98 10.98 0.93
C ILE A 94 9.69 9.61 0.99
N GLN A 95 9.37 8.84 2.02
CA GLN A 95 9.86 7.47 2.19
C GLN A 95 8.75 6.49 1.80
N SER A 96 9.13 5.44 1.06
CA SER A 96 8.21 4.38 0.67
C SER A 96 8.73 3.00 1.07
N HIS A 97 7.79 2.09 1.29
CA HIS A 97 8.04 0.68 1.52
C HIS A 97 7.48 -0.11 0.32
N PRO A 98 8.34 -0.77 -0.47
CA PRO A 98 7.89 -1.50 -1.64
C PRO A 98 7.24 -2.84 -1.25
N PHE A 99 6.13 -3.17 -1.90
CA PHE A 99 5.46 -4.45 -1.80
C PHE A 99 5.26 -5.05 -3.20
N SER A 100 5.53 -6.34 -3.37
CA SER A 100 5.26 -7.06 -4.61
C SER A 100 4.19 -8.14 -4.43
N SER A 101 3.39 -8.34 -5.47
CA SER A 101 2.38 -9.39 -5.58
C SER A 101 2.63 -10.20 -6.86
N HIS A 102 2.75 -11.51 -6.71
CA HIS A 102 2.75 -12.43 -7.84
C HIS A 102 1.32 -12.94 -8.06
N PHE A 103 0.65 -12.42 -9.08
CA PHE A 103 -0.61 -13.00 -9.54
C PHE A 103 -0.31 -14.27 -10.33
N MET A 104 -0.79 -15.43 -9.88
CA MET A 104 -0.57 -16.70 -10.58
C MET A 104 -1.24 -16.76 -11.96
N ASP A 105 -2.34 -16.01 -12.18
CA ASP A 105 -3.13 -16.07 -13.42
C ASP A 105 -2.81 -14.98 -14.45
N ARG A 106 -2.05 -13.95 -14.07
CA ARG A 106 -1.62 -12.89 -14.98
C ARG A 106 -0.10 -12.94 -15.01
N LYS A 107 0.52 -13.00 -16.19
CA LYS A 107 2.00 -13.00 -16.37
C LYS A 107 2.70 -11.70 -15.89
N GLY A 108 2.21 -11.05 -14.84
CA GLY A 108 2.68 -9.77 -14.33
C GLY A 108 2.80 -9.76 -12.81
N VAL A 109 3.89 -9.17 -12.34
CA VAL A 109 4.08 -8.78 -10.94
C VAL A 109 3.43 -7.42 -10.75
N ALA A 110 2.54 -7.28 -9.77
CA ALA A 110 2.08 -5.96 -9.36
C ALA A 110 2.98 -5.45 -8.23
N SER A 111 3.58 -4.29 -8.43
CA SER A 111 4.39 -3.61 -7.43
C SER A 111 3.63 -2.42 -6.87
N TYR A 112 3.64 -2.30 -5.55
CA TYR A 112 3.00 -1.25 -4.78
C TYR A 112 4.06 -0.54 -3.95
N GLU A 113 3.87 0.75 -3.75
CA GLU A 113 4.71 1.60 -2.91
C GLU A 113 3.85 2.12 -1.77
N LEU A 114 4.19 1.78 -0.54
CA LEU A 114 3.44 2.20 0.64
C LEU A 114 4.16 3.37 1.31
N VAL A 115 3.49 4.51 1.40
CA VAL A 115 4.01 5.70 2.09
C VAL A 115 3.21 5.94 3.35
N ILE A 116 3.89 6.20 4.46
CA ILE A 116 3.28 6.61 5.73
C ILE A 116 3.67 8.06 5.97
N SER A 117 2.66 8.93 6.01
CA SER A 117 2.78 10.35 6.34
C SER A 117 2.50 10.53 7.84
N PRO A 118 3.36 11.25 8.57
CA PRO A 118 3.24 11.45 10.02
C PRO A 118 2.05 12.32 10.41
#